data_AF-S0GJG3-F1
#
_entry.id   AF-S0GJG3-F1
#
_cell.length_a   1.000
_cell.length_b   1.000
_cell.length_c   1.000
_cell.angle_alpha   90.00
_cell.angle_beta   90.00
_cell.angle_gamma   90.00
#
_symmetry.space_group_name_H-M   'P 1'
#
loop_
_entity.id
_entity.type
_entity.pdbx_description
1 polymer ?
#
loop_
_entity_poly.entity_id
_entity_poly.type
_entity_poly.pdbx_seq_one_letter_code
_entity_poly.pdbx_strand_id
1 'polypeptide(L)'
;MGILKINEANSYLKECLVNTVAEELPDKKLKIEPRLLFLSKEQFDKANNINIKYNVLKILALKFLIIELESVDYIAIIGNNNVKCENDDLEYIDIDESFYIVTAYGAKIDIKKDCKAYDILQAIYEPEKPEIFQGYELDTFKDFFEPIVIYKLPELCQSNIIFKKYVGTFLMYNKDMLLLPFSDNTKQAYLDIFTDTKCINENILSSSVAYCWRYCFLDIYRCLEPKFTYPCIKKLKSSLSLSHTSDIIDNSLYDILGWRVKEEGAMVDLFDCLPQILKTEFARIKKDDEADIIGKRIYKLRNSIVHHYSVENNIEDVRTPLEWDNLICLMLKAIKEIYAIYT
;
A
#
# COMPACT_ATOMS: atom_id res chain seq x y z
N MET A 1 20.25 -4.67 -4.81
CA MET A 1 20.28 -4.45 -3.35
C MET A 1 20.33 -5.83 -2.74
N GLY A 2 21.43 -6.43 -2.32
CA GLY A 2 22.71 -5.95 -1.81
C GLY A 2 22.91 -6.75 -0.53
N ILE A 3 23.79 -7.77 -0.55
CA ILE A 3 24.10 -8.63 0.61
C ILE A 3 24.32 -7.72 1.81
N LEU A 4 23.42 -7.82 2.79
CA LEU A 4 23.41 -6.97 3.96
C LEU A 4 24.67 -7.25 4.75
N LYS A 5 25.59 -6.29 4.88
CA LYS A 5 26.65 -6.42 5.87
C LYS A 5 25.98 -6.22 7.22
N ILE A 6 25.72 -7.30 7.96
CA ILE A 6 25.12 -7.31 9.31
C ILE A 6 25.74 -6.26 10.26
N ASN A 7 27.00 -5.89 10.03
CA ASN A 7 27.68 -4.81 10.74
C ASN A 7 27.03 -3.43 10.49
N GLU A 8 26.64 -3.12 9.25
CA GLU A 8 25.92 -1.88 8.92
C GLU A 8 24.55 -1.83 9.59
N ALA A 9 23.85 -2.97 9.64
CA ALA A 9 22.57 -3.07 10.34
C ALA A 9 22.70 -2.85 11.85
N ASN A 10 23.72 -3.46 12.47
CA ASN A 10 24.05 -3.22 13.87
C ASN A 10 24.41 -1.74 14.12
N SER A 11 25.27 -1.15 13.29
CA SER A 11 25.66 0.26 13.41
C SER A 11 24.46 1.19 13.31
N TYR A 12 23.53 0.93 12.38
CA TYR A 12 22.33 1.72 12.22
C TYR A 12 21.46 1.72 13.48
N LEU A 13 21.14 0.55 14.05
CA LEU A 13 20.32 0.48 15.26
C LEU A 13 21.02 1.12 16.47
N LYS A 14 22.33 0.93 16.57
CA LYS A 14 23.16 1.61 17.57
C LYS A 14 23.09 3.13 17.43
N GLU A 15 23.24 3.65 16.21
CA GLU A 15 23.15 5.08 15.94
C GLU A 15 21.78 5.65 16.29
N CYS A 16 20.69 4.95 15.98
CA CYS A 16 19.34 5.36 16.39
C CYS A 16 19.25 5.57 17.92
N LEU A 17 19.69 4.59 18.72
CA LEU A 17 19.64 4.68 20.18
C LEU A 17 20.54 5.80 20.72
N VAL A 18 21.78 5.91 20.20
CA VAL A 18 22.73 6.94 20.63
C VAL A 18 22.21 8.34 20.31
N ASN A 19 21.67 8.55 19.11
CA ASN A 19 21.13 9.84 18.70
C ASN A 19 19.92 10.23 19.55
N THR A 20 18.99 9.31 19.81
CA THR A 20 17.84 9.60 20.68
C THR A 20 18.29 10.00 22.09
N VAL A 21 19.26 9.29 22.68
CA VAL A 21 19.77 9.67 24.01
C VAL A 21 20.47 11.02 23.98
N ALA A 22 21.28 11.31 22.96
CA ALA A 22 21.98 12.57 22.84
C ALA A 22 21.04 13.76 22.62
N GLU A 23 19.91 13.56 21.91
CA GLU A 23 18.89 14.57 21.67
C GLU A 23 18.10 14.92 22.95
N GLU A 24 17.64 13.91 23.70
CA GLU A 24 16.85 14.14 24.92
C GLU A 24 17.69 14.45 26.16
N LEU A 25 18.91 13.90 26.25
CA LEU A 25 19.81 14.04 27.39
C LEU A 25 21.23 14.39 26.92
N PRO A 26 21.51 15.64 26.48
CA PRO A 26 22.78 16.03 25.86
C PRO A 26 24.02 15.81 26.74
N ASP A 27 23.86 15.86 28.06
CA ASP A 27 24.93 15.64 29.04
C ASP A 27 25.21 14.16 29.31
N LYS A 28 24.36 13.25 28.81
CA LYS A 28 24.52 11.80 28.95
C LYS A 28 25.11 11.23 27.66
N LYS A 29 25.98 10.24 27.83
CA LYS A 29 26.54 9.48 26.70
C LYS A 29 26.11 8.04 26.84
N LEU A 30 25.38 7.54 25.84
CA LEU A 30 25.12 6.13 25.71
C LEU A 30 26.34 5.48 25.06
N LYS A 31 27.05 4.65 25.82
CA LYS A 31 28.10 3.79 25.26
C LYS A 31 27.48 2.47 24.89
N ILE A 32 27.58 2.12 23.62
CA ILE A 32 27.21 0.80 23.13
C ILE A 32 28.51 0.16 22.67
N GLU A 33 28.80 -1.03 23.21
CA GLU A 33 29.87 -1.91 22.75
C GLU A 33 29.77 -2.18 21.23
N PRO A 34 30.81 -2.70 20.56
CA PRO A 34 30.88 -2.69 19.09
C PRO A 34 29.70 -3.37 18.38
N ARG A 35 28.96 -4.26 19.07
CA ARG A 35 27.76 -4.90 18.55
C ARG A 35 26.56 -4.65 19.48
N LEU A 36 25.43 -4.23 18.90
CA LEU A 36 24.18 -4.06 19.65
C LEU A 36 23.50 -5.41 19.84
N LEU A 37 23.19 -6.15 18.78
CA LEU A 37 22.44 -7.39 18.87
C LEU A 37 23.37 -8.60 18.91
N PHE A 38 23.18 -9.48 19.90
CA PHE A 38 23.79 -10.80 19.90
C PHE A 38 23.17 -11.67 18.80
N LEU A 39 24.02 -12.36 18.03
CA LEU A 39 23.61 -13.34 17.04
C LEU A 39 24.44 -14.60 17.24
N SER A 40 23.77 -15.74 17.40
CA SER A 40 24.42 -17.04 17.32
C SER A 40 25.04 -17.23 15.93
N LYS A 41 25.98 -18.18 15.77
CA LYS A 41 26.57 -18.47 14.47
C LYS A 41 25.51 -18.81 13.42
N GLU A 42 24.54 -19.64 13.81
CA GLU A 42 23.42 -20.04 12.95
C GLU A 42 22.55 -18.84 12.56
N GLN A 43 22.22 -17.96 13.50
CA GLN A 43 21.44 -16.75 13.23
C GLN A 43 22.19 -15.74 12.37
N PHE A 44 23.51 -15.64 12.54
CA PHE A 44 24.36 -14.81 11.70
C PHE A 44 24.40 -15.32 10.26
N ASP A 45 24.60 -16.63 10.08
CA ASP A 45 24.58 -17.27 8.75
C ASP A 45 23.20 -17.13 8.11
N LYS A 46 22.12 -17.33 8.87
CA LYS A 46 20.74 -17.09 8.42
C LYS A 46 20.53 -15.65 7.99
N ALA A 47 20.90 -14.66 8.81
CA ALA A 47 20.75 -13.23 8.49
C ALA A 47 21.51 -12.82 7.20
N ASN A 48 22.68 -13.42 6.94
CA ASN A 48 23.43 -13.16 5.69
C ASN A 48 22.73 -13.69 4.45
N ASN A 49 21.84 -14.67 4.60
CA ASN A 49 21.07 -15.27 3.51
C ASN A 49 19.69 -14.65 3.32
N ILE A 50 19.26 -13.74 4.21
CA ILE A 50 18.01 -12.99 4.03
C ILE A 50 18.25 -11.84 3.05
N ASN A 51 17.48 -11.82 1.96
CA ASN A 51 17.54 -10.78 0.95
C ASN A 51 16.33 -9.85 1.05
N ILE A 52 16.54 -8.55 0.86
CA ILE A 52 15.45 -7.58 0.71
C ILE A 52 15.11 -7.47 -0.77
N LYS A 53 13.91 -7.91 -1.18
CA LYS A 53 13.52 -8.00 -2.59
C LYS A 53 13.08 -6.67 -3.19
N TYR A 54 12.31 -5.88 -2.43
CA TYR A 54 11.67 -4.65 -2.91
C TYR A 54 11.97 -3.48 -1.99
N ASN A 55 11.83 -2.26 -2.54
CA ASN A 55 11.89 -1.05 -1.74
C ASN A 55 10.72 -1.01 -0.75
N VAL A 56 10.94 -0.35 0.39
CA VAL A 56 9.91 -0.14 1.41
C VAL A 56 8.72 0.62 0.81
N LEU A 57 7.53 0.04 0.93
CA LEU A 57 6.27 0.71 0.60
C LEU A 57 5.68 1.31 1.86
N LYS A 58 5.38 2.61 1.84
CA LYS A 58 4.80 3.32 2.99
C LYS A 58 3.32 3.57 2.74
N ILE A 59 2.46 3.11 3.64
CA ILE A 59 1.01 3.32 3.59
C ILE A 59 0.54 3.77 4.98
N LEU A 60 -0.06 4.97 5.05
CA LEU A 60 -0.37 5.64 6.31
C LEU A 60 0.88 5.73 7.21
N ALA A 61 0.80 5.23 8.45
CA ALA A 61 1.91 5.15 9.39
C ALA A 61 2.72 3.86 9.28
N LEU A 62 2.33 2.92 8.41
CA LEU A 62 2.98 1.62 8.28
C LEU A 62 4.04 1.62 7.17
N LYS A 63 5.09 0.83 7.41
CA LYS A 63 6.09 0.47 6.39
C LYS A 63 5.92 -1.01 6.07
N PHE A 64 5.92 -1.35 4.78
CA PHE A 64 5.85 -2.72 4.27
C PHE A 64 7.15 -3.05 3.54
N LEU A 65 7.64 -4.27 3.73
CA LEU A 65 8.87 -4.77 3.12
C LEU A 65 8.71 -6.24 2.76
N ILE A 66 9.27 -6.66 1.62
CA ILE A 66 9.41 -8.09 1.30
C ILE A 66 10.84 -8.52 1.54
N ILE A 67 10.99 -9.60 2.29
CA ILE A 67 12.25 -10.30 2.51
C ILE A 67 12.15 -11.73 2.00
N GLU A 68 13.25 -12.26 1.49
CA GLU A 68 13.37 -13.63 0.98
C GLU A 68 14.40 -14.39 1.80
N LEU A 69 14.05 -15.62 2.19
CA LEU A 69 14.97 -16.60 2.77
C LEU A 69 14.68 -17.96 2.13
N GLU A 70 15.71 -18.60 1.58
CA GLU A 70 15.62 -19.97 1.02
C GLU A 70 14.50 -20.15 -0.04
N SER A 71 14.31 -19.15 -0.91
CA SER A 71 13.22 -19.14 -1.91
C SER A 71 11.81 -19.13 -1.30
N VAL A 72 11.67 -18.61 -0.09
CA VAL A 72 10.38 -18.29 0.55
C VAL A 72 10.33 -16.79 0.79
N ASP A 73 9.21 -16.17 0.41
CA ASP A 73 8.99 -14.75 0.63
C ASP A 73 8.15 -14.49 1.86
N TYR A 74 8.51 -13.41 2.56
CA TYR A 74 7.85 -12.94 3.76
C TYR A 74 7.54 -11.46 3.59
N ILE A 75 6.36 -11.05 4.05
CA ILE A 75 5.99 -9.65 4.17
C ILE A 75 6.18 -9.20 5.62
N ALA A 76 7.06 -8.22 5.81
CA ALA A 76 7.24 -7.52 7.06
C ALA A 76 6.39 -6.24 7.08
N ILE A 77 5.74 -6.01 8.21
CA ILE A 77 4.86 -4.88 8.49
C ILE A 77 5.41 -4.18 9.73
N ILE A 78 5.73 -2.90 9.59
CA ILE A 78 6.39 -2.12 10.64
C ILE A 78 5.51 -0.96 11.05
N GLY A 79 5.41 -0.70 12.36
CA GLY A 79 4.80 0.51 12.92
C GLY A 79 3.56 0.27 13.79
N ASN A 80 3.03 -0.95 13.86
CA ASN A 80 1.94 -1.30 14.79
C ASN A 80 2.05 -2.74 15.31
N ASN A 81 1.96 -2.91 16.64
CA ASN A 81 1.99 -4.20 17.35
C ASN A 81 0.71 -5.02 17.21
N ASN A 82 -0.43 -4.36 17.00
CA ASN A 82 -1.75 -5.01 16.89
C ASN A 82 -2.12 -5.31 15.44
N VAL A 83 -1.11 -5.52 14.59
CA VAL A 83 -1.32 -5.98 13.22
C VAL A 83 -1.77 -7.43 13.27
N LYS A 84 -3.09 -7.64 13.22
CA LYS A 84 -3.70 -8.94 12.96
C LYS A 84 -4.24 -8.95 11.54
N CYS A 85 -3.94 -10.02 10.81
CA CYS A 85 -4.55 -10.28 9.52
C CYS A 85 -5.54 -11.43 9.70
N GLU A 86 -6.82 -11.21 9.37
CA GLU A 86 -7.83 -12.27 9.32
C GLU A 86 -7.71 -13.12 8.02
N ASN A 87 -6.60 -13.00 7.29
CA ASN A 87 -6.34 -13.78 6.09
C ASN A 87 -5.65 -15.10 6.44
N ASP A 88 -6.35 -16.22 6.25
CA ASP A 88 -5.82 -17.56 6.50
C ASP A 88 -4.65 -17.95 5.56
N ASP A 89 -4.47 -17.25 4.44
CA ASP A 89 -3.36 -17.50 3.50
C ASP A 89 -2.01 -16.94 4.02
N LEU A 90 -2.02 -16.06 5.02
CA LEU A 90 -0.82 -15.45 5.58
C LEU A 90 -0.46 -16.09 6.91
N GLU A 91 0.63 -16.85 6.91
CA GLU A 91 1.13 -17.54 8.10
C GLU A 91 1.99 -16.57 8.93
N TYR A 92 1.53 -16.22 10.13
CA TYR A 92 2.33 -15.44 11.10
C TYR A 92 3.56 -16.24 11.51
N ILE A 93 4.72 -15.57 11.58
CA ILE A 93 5.96 -16.19 12.03
C ILE A 93 6.57 -15.44 13.22
N ASP A 94 7.10 -16.22 14.16
CA ASP A 94 7.88 -15.67 15.27
C ASP A 94 9.20 -15.10 14.76
N ILE A 95 9.46 -13.84 15.13
CA ILE A 95 10.64 -13.10 14.70
C ILE A 95 11.80 -13.44 15.61
N ASP A 96 12.81 -14.10 15.05
CA ASP A 96 14.11 -14.24 15.70
C ASP A 96 15.04 -13.06 15.38
N GLU A 97 16.21 -13.06 16.00
CA GLU A 97 17.24 -12.02 15.86
C GLU A 97 17.68 -11.80 14.41
N SER A 98 17.67 -12.87 13.59
CA SER A 98 18.11 -12.83 12.20
C SER A 98 17.10 -12.08 11.32
N PHE A 99 15.82 -12.39 11.49
CA PHE A 99 14.73 -11.67 10.82
C PHE A 99 14.66 -10.23 11.29
N TYR A 100 14.79 -10.00 12.59
CA TYR A 100 14.69 -8.67 13.17
C TYR A 100 15.76 -7.73 12.59
N ILE A 101 17.04 -8.09 12.67
CA ILE A 101 18.12 -7.17 12.28
C ILE A 101 18.08 -6.79 10.80
N VAL A 102 17.75 -7.74 9.94
CA VAL A 102 17.64 -7.52 8.49
C VAL A 102 16.44 -6.65 8.16
N THR A 103 15.28 -6.96 8.75
CA THR A 103 14.04 -6.19 8.55
C THR A 103 14.17 -4.78 9.09
N ALA A 104 14.73 -4.63 10.29
CA ALA A 104 14.95 -3.37 10.98
C ALA A 104 15.80 -2.41 10.14
N TYR A 105 16.92 -2.91 9.61
CA TYR A 105 17.79 -2.12 8.73
C TYR A 105 17.17 -1.87 7.35
N GLY A 106 16.51 -2.86 6.78
CA GLY A 106 15.85 -2.77 5.48
C GLY A 106 14.72 -1.74 5.45
N ALA A 107 13.91 -1.73 6.50
CA ALA A 107 12.81 -0.79 6.67
C ALA A 107 13.27 0.60 7.14
N LYS A 108 14.52 0.73 7.60
CA LYS A 108 15.02 1.92 8.31
C LYS A 108 14.06 2.29 9.44
N ILE A 109 13.93 1.37 10.40
CA ILE A 109 13.02 1.54 11.53
C ILE A 109 13.47 2.66 12.45
N ASP A 110 12.51 3.42 12.96
CA ASP A 110 12.76 4.54 13.85
C ASP A 110 12.58 4.09 15.32
N ILE A 111 13.07 4.91 16.26
CA ILE A 111 12.72 4.78 17.68
C ILE A 111 11.27 5.24 17.85
N LYS A 112 10.49 4.53 18.69
CA LYS A 112 9.10 4.92 18.97
C LYS A 112 9.08 6.33 19.55
N LYS A 113 8.10 7.15 19.12
CA LYS A 113 8.00 8.57 19.51
C LYS A 113 7.81 8.80 21.01
N ASP A 114 7.29 7.81 21.72
CA ASP A 114 7.02 7.84 23.16
C ASP A 114 8.15 7.25 24.01
N CYS A 115 9.15 6.63 23.38
CA CYS A 115 10.34 6.10 24.05
C CYS A 115 11.11 7.21 24.77
N LYS A 116 11.57 6.97 26.00
CA LYS A 116 12.39 7.92 26.76
C LYS A 116 13.85 7.49 26.78
N ALA A 117 14.75 8.46 26.61
CA ALA A 117 16.18 8.23 26.69
C ALA A 117 16.64 7.60 28.02
N TYR A 118 15.93 7.88 29.12
CA TYR A 118 16.24 7.28 30.41
C TYR A 118 15.96 5.77 30.44
N ASP A 119 14.88 5.32 29.79
CA ASP A 119 14.55 3.90 29.69
C ASP A 119 15.61 3.16 28.86
N ILE A 120 16.08 3.79 27.78
CA ILE A 120 17.19 3.28 26.96
C ILE A 120 18.47 3.16 27.79
N LEU A 121 18.82 4.19 28.56
CA LEU A 121 20.02 4.19 29.43
C LEU A 121 19.95 3.13 30.54
N GLN A 122 18.75 2.80 31.02
CA GLN A 122 18.58 1.77 32.03
C GLN A 122 18.69 0.36 31.45
N ALA A 123 18.13 0.13 30.26
CA ALA A 123 18.17 -1.19 29.62
C ALA A 123 19.53 -1.51 28.98
N ILE A 124 20.16 -0.52 28.36
CA ILE A 124 21.45 -0.67 27.67
C ILE A 124 22.59 -0.36 28.64
N TYR A 125 23.11 -1.38 29.30
CA TYR A 125 24.14 -1.27 30.33
C TYR A 125 25.57 -1.41 29.77
N GLU A 126 26.54 -0.67 30.32
CA GLU A 126 27.96 -0.92 30.02
C GLU A 126 28.36 -2.27 30.66
N PRO A 127 28.76 -3.28 29.87
CA PRO A 127 29.04 -4.60 30.41
C PRO A 127 30.29 -4.58 31.29
N GLU A 128 30.27 -5.30 32.42
CA GLU A 128 31.41 -5.37 33.34
C GLU A 128 32.68 -5.94 32.70
N LYS A 129 32.52 -6.78 31.66
CA LYS A 129 33.62 -7.40 30.89
C LYS A 129 33.41 -7.17 29.39
N PRO A 130 33.77 -5.98 28.87
CA PRO A 130 33.58 -5.64 27.45
C PRO A 130 34.26 -6.63 26.49
N GLU A 131 35.43 -7.14 26.84
CA GLU A 131 36.21 -8.08 26.03
C GLU A 131 35.53 -9.41 25.68
N ILE A 132 34.52 -9.83 26.43
CA ILE A 132 33.76 -11.06 26.15
C ILE A 132 32.29 -10.79 25.76
N PHE A 133 31.87 -9.53 25.73
CA PHE A 133 30.51 -9.15 25.41
C PHE A 133 30.23 -9.33 23.92
N GLN A 134 29.12 -10.00 23.59
CA GLN A 134 28.78 -10.36 22.21
C GLN A 134 27.56 -9.62 21.65
N GLY A 135 26.97 -8.72 22.45
CA GLY A 135 25.72 -8.02 22.15
C GLY A 135 24.64 -8.32 23.19
N TYR A 136 23.54 -7.58 23.12
CA TYR A 136 22.35 -7.77 23.92
C TYR A 136 21.40 -8.76 23.26
N GLU A 137 20.56 -9.42 24.06
CA GLU A 137 19.40 -10.17 23.57
C GLU A 137 18.38 -9.20 22.95
N LEU A 138 17.64 -9.65 21.93
CA LEU A 138 16.69 -8.81 21.20
C LEU A 138 15.64 -8.16 22.12
N ASP A 139 15.13 -8.93 23.07
CA ASP A 139 14.12 -8.50 24.03
C ASP A 139 14.60 -7.33 24.91
N THR A 140 15.90 -7.10 25.02
CA THR A 140 16.47 -5.99 25.80
C THR A 140 16.11 -4.62 25.22
N PHE A 141 15.95 -4.53 23.89
CA PHE A 141 15.86 -3.23 23.22
C PHE A 141 14.82 -3.13 22.11
N LYS A 142 14.25 -4.26 21.64
CA LYS A 142 13.28 -4.25 20.54
C LYS A 142 12.09 -3.32 20.82
N ASP A 143 11.69 -3.19 22.08
CA ASP A 143 10.55 -2.38 22.49
C ASP A 143 10.78 -0.87 22.35
N PHE A 144 12.03 -0.43 22.17
CA PHE A 144 12.35 0.98 21.88
C PHE A 144 12.11 1.35 20.42
N PHE A 145 12.09 0.38 19.51
CA PHE A 145 11.95 0.62 18.07
C PHE A 145 10.52 0.43 17.59
N GLU A 146 10.19 0.98 16.42
CA GLU A 146 8.93 0.67 15.74
C GLU A 146 8.73 -0.86 15.67
N PRO A 147 7.56 -1.36 16.03
CA PRO A 147 7.34 -2.79 16.10
C PRO A 147 7.32 -3.43 14.72
N ILE A 148 7.80 -4.66 14.64
CA ILE A 148 7.87 -5.46 13.41
C ILE A 148 6.97 -6.68 13.59
N VAL A 149 6.13 -6.94 12.60
CA VAL A 149 5.34 -8.17 12.44
C VAL A 149 5.67 -8.77 11.09
N ILE A 150 5.89 -10.09 11.00
CA ILE A 150 6.22 -10.75 9.75
C ILE A 150 5.24 -11.89 9.47
N TYR A 151 4.78 -11.96 8.23
CA TYR A 151 3.99 -13.07 7.71
C TYR A 151 4.72 -13.73 6.55
N LYS A 152 4.66 -15.05 6.48
CA LYS A 152 5.09 -15.82 5.33
C LYS A 152 4.02 -15.74 4.24
N LEU A 153 4.47 -15.52 3.00
CA LEU A 153 3.59 -15.41 1.84
C LEU A 153 3.29 -16.80 1.25
N PRO A 154 2.07 -17.01 0.72
CA PRO A 154 1.70 -18.28 0.10
C PRO A 154 2.42 -18.51 -1.24
N GLU A 155 2.74 -17.44 -1.96
CA GLU A 155 3.43 -17.48 -3.25
C GLU A 155 4.56 -16.44 -3.29
N LEU A 156 5.58 -16.71 -4.10
CA LEU A 156 6.69 -15.78 -4.34
C LEU A 156 6.19 -14.43 -4.85
N CYS A 157 6.70 -13.36 -4.25
CA CYS A 157 6.51 -12.01 -4.74
C CYS A 157 7.48 -11.75 -5.88
N GLN A 158 6.98 -11.85 -7.12
CA GLN A 158 7.80 -11.76 -8.35
C GLN A 158 7.86 -10.35 -8.95
N SER A 159 7.00 -9.42 -8.53
CA SER A 159 7.03 -8.03 -9.01
C SER A 159 6.50 -7.03 -7.98
N ASN A 160 6.78 -5.75 -8.19
CA ASN A 160 6.18 -4.65 -7.39
C ASN A 160 4.64 -4.66 -7.44
N ILE A 161 4.03 -5.18 -8.52
CA ILE A 161 2.57 -5.29 -8.63
C ILE A 161 2.05 -6.37 -7.68
N ILE A 162 2.74 -7.52 -7.61
CA ILE A 162 2.41 -8.58 -6.64
C ILE A 162 2.66 -8.12 -5.20
N PHE A 163 3.69 -7.30 -4.97
CA PHE A 163 3.90 -6.70 -3.66
C PHE A 163 2.70 -5.84 -3.23
N LYS A 164 2.21 -4.97 -4.13
CA LYS A 164 1.00 -4.17 -3.89
C LYS A 164 -0.26 -5.00 -3.71
N LYS A 165 -0.39 -6.13 -4.41
CA LYS A 165 -1.45 -7.12 -4.16
C LYS A 165 -1.43 -7.56 -2.70
N TYR A 166 -0.29 -8.02 -2.19
CA TYR A 166 -0.20 -8.50 -0.81
C TYR A 166 -0.50 -7.40 0.21
N VAL A 167 0.01 -6.18 -0.01
CA VAL A 167 -0.26 -5.03 0.87
C VAL A 167 -1.76 -4.67 0.84
N GLY A 168 -2.36 -4.56 -0.35
CA GLY A 168 -3.78 -4.26 -0.51
C GLY A 168 -4.70 -5.32 0.11
N THR A 169 -4.39 -6.60 -0.14
CA THR A 169 -5.09 -7.73 0.47
C THR A 169 -4.99 -7.68 1.99
N PHE A 170 -3.78 -7.47 2.54
CA PHE A 170 -3.58 -7.35 3.98
C PHE A 170 -4.45 -6.23 4.59
N LEU A 171 -4.52 -5.06 3.95
CA LEU A 171 -5.33 -3.93 4.42
C LEU A 171 -6.82 -4.28 4.49
N MET A 172 -7.37 -5.05 3.54
CA MET A 172 -8.79 -5.44 3.55
C MET A 172 -9.15 -6.39 4.70
N TYR A 173 -8.19 -7.20 5.14
CA TYR A 173 -8.34 -8.13 6.26
C TYR A 173 -7.95 -7.52 7.63
N ASN A 174 -7.49 -6.27 7.66
CA ASN A 174 -7.19 -5.56 8.90
C ASN A 174 -8.19 -4.43 9.14
N LYS A 175 -9.15 -4.66 10.05
CA LYS A 175 -10.23 -3.73 10.35
C LYS A 175 -9.74 -2.41 10.96
N ASP A 176 -8.65 -2.44 11.72
CA ASP A 176 -8.14 -1.27 12.46
C ASP A 176 -7.40 -0.28 11.55
N MET A 177 -7.03 -0.69 10.33
CA MET A 177 -6.29 0.14 9.37
C MET A 177 -7.18 0.88 8.37
N LEU A 178 -8.47 0.49 8.26
CA LEU A 178 -9.40 1.12 7.33
C LEU A 178 -10.01 2.37 7.97
N LEU A 179 -9.75 3.53 7.37
CA LEU A 179 -10.29 4.81 7.84
C LEU A 179 -11.75 5.00 7.47
N LEU A 180 -12.18 4.44 6.33
CA LEU A 180 -13.57 4.47 5.88
C LEU A 180 -14.29 3.17 6.28
N PRO A 181 -15.57 3.25 6.66
CA PRO A 181 -16.36 2.10 7.09
C PRO A 181 -16.84 1.28 5.89
N PHE A 182 -15.91 0.68 5.14
CA PHE A 182 -16.23 -0.15 3.98
C PHE A 182 -17.05 -1.38 4.39
N SER A 183 -18.13 -1.64 3.66
CA SER A 183 -18.89 -2.88 3.83
C SER A 183 -18.10 -4.09 3.33
N ASP A 184 -18.53 -5.30 3.70
CA ASP A 184 -17.92 -6.54 3.23
C ASP A 184 -18.00 -6.67 1.69
N ASN A 185 -19.05 -6.13 1.07
CA ASN A 185 -19.17 -6.08 -0.39
C ASN A 185 -18.08 -5.19 -1.03
N THR A 186 -17.78 -4.04 -0.42
CA THR A 186 -16.73 -3.14 -0.90
C THR A 186 -15.34 -3.73 -0.67
N LYS A 187 -15.11 -4.34 0.50
CA LYS A 187 -13.86 -5.06 0.78
C LYS A 187 -13.64 -6.21 -0.22
N GLN A 188 -14.69 -6.98 -0.52
CA GLN A 188 -14.61 -8.03 -1.53
C GLN A 188 -14.32 -7.46 -2.92
N ALA A 189 -14.92 -6.31 -3.29
CA ALA A 189 -14.61 -5.65 -4.57
C ALA A 189 -13.15 -5.19 -4.65
N TYR A 190 -12.54 -4.74 -3.54
CA TYR A 190 -11.10 -4.47 -3.46
C TYR A 190 -10.26 -5.75 -3.58
N LEU A 191 -10.60 -6.82 -2.86
CA LEU A 191 -9.89 -8.11 -2.96
C LEU A 191 -9.92 -8.67 -4.38
N ASP A 192 -11.06 -8.54 -5.05
CA ASP A 192 -11.25 -8.88 -6.45
C ASP A 192 -10.31 -8.10 -7.39
N ILE A 193 -10.09 -6.81 -7.12
CA ILE A 193 -9.15 -5.96 -7.86
C ILE A 193 -7.70 -6.34 -7.53
N PHE A 194 -7.35 -6.56 -6.26
CA PHE A 194 -6.00 -6.95 -5.86
C PHE A 194 -5.62 -8.34 -6.38
N THR A 195 -6.59 -9.18 -6.71
CA THR A 195 -6.33 -10.47 -7.35
C THR A 195 -6.02 -10.32 -8.85
N ASP A 196 -6.52 -9.27 -9.51
CA ASP A 196 -6.23 -8.98 -10.93
C ASP A 196 -5.11 -7.94 -11.08
N THR A 197 -3.91 -8.43 -11.35
CA THR A 197 -2.69 -7.61 -11.48
C THR A 197 -2.78 -6.51 -12.54
N LYS A 198 -3.69 -6.62 -13.52
CA LYS A 198 -3.90 -5.58 -14.54
C LYS A 198 -4.54 -4.32 -13.96
N CYS A 199 -5.32 -4.45 -12.90
CA CYS A 199 -6.07 -3.36 -12.28
C CYS A 199 -5.27 -2.62 -11.19
N ILE A 200 -4.21 -3.25 -10.67
CA ILE A 200 -3.47 -2.73 -9.51
C ILE A 200 -2.59 -1.55 -9.90
N ASN A 201 -2.81 -0.41 -9.25
CA ASN A 201 -1.97 0.78 -9.34
C ASN A 201 -1.95 1.53 -7.99
N GLU A 202 -1.19 2.62 -7.90
CA GLU A 202 -1.07 3.42 -6.68
C GLU A 202 -2.41 4.04 -6.24
N ASN A 203 -3.28 4.41 -7.18
CA ASN A 203 -4.57 5.00 -6.86
C ASN A 203 -5.53 3.96 -6.23
N ILE A 204 -5.51 2.71 -6.69
CA ILE A 204 -6.29 1.64 -6.03
C ILE A 204 -5.85 1.48 -4.58
N LEU A 205 -4.54 1.39 -4.34
CA LEU A 205 -4.02 1.26 -2.99
C LEU A 205 -4.32 2.50 -2.13
N SER A 206 -4.14 3.71 -2.68
CA SER A 206 -4.45 4.97 -1.99
C SER A 206 -5.93 5.07 -1.63
N SER A 207 -6.82 4.68 -2.54
CA SER A 207 -8.26 4.71 -2.29
C SER A 207 -8.69 3.81 -1.14
N SER A 208 -7.99 2.68 -0.95
CA SER A 208 -8.29 1.70 0.10
C SER A 208 -7.98 2.20 1.52
N VAL A 209 -7.17 3.26 1.63
CA VAL A 209 -6.80 3.91 2.90
C VAL A 209 -7.16 5.40 2.92
N ALA A 210 -8.05 5.82 2.02
CA ALA A 210 -8.51 7.21 1.97
C ALA A 210 -9.22 7.58 3.27
N TYR A 211 -9.02 8.81 3.75
CA TYR A 211 -9.64 9.26 5.01
C TYR A 211 -11.08 9.80 4.84
N CYS A 212 -11.51 10.09 3.61
CA CYS A 212 -12.86 10.58 3.29
C CYS A 212 -13.32 10.07 1.91
N TRP A 213 -14.64 10.02 1.69
CA TRP A 213 -15.22 9.37 0.51
C TRP A 213 -14.88 10.08 -0.79
N ARG A 214 -14.82 11.42 -0.80
CA ARG A 214 -14.47 12.18 -2.00
C ARG A 214 -13.07 11.84 -2.52
N TYR A 215 -12.12 11.58 -1.64
CA TYR A 215 -10.75 11.21 -2.04
C TYR A 215 -10.68 9.74 -2.47
N CYS A 216 -11.37 8.84 -1.76
CA CYS A 216 -11.54 7.46 -2.21
C CYS A 216 -12.11 7.42 -3.65
N PHE A 217 -13.18 8.17 -3.89
CA PHE A 217 -13.82 8.28 -5.19
C PHE A 217 -12.88 8.85 -6.26
N LEU A 218 -12.15 9.94 -5.95
CA LEU A 218 -11.23 10.55 -6.93
C LEU A 218 -10.09 9.61 -7.33
N ASP A 219 -9.51 8.88 -6.37
CA ASP A 219 -8.45 7.91 -6.68
C ASP A 219 -8.98 6.76 -7.53
N ILE A 220 -10.17 6.23 -7.23
CA ILE A 220 -10.83 5.23 -8.07
C ILE A 220 -11.16 5.79 -9.45
N TYR A 221 -11.65 7.03 -9.55
CA TYR A 221 -11.91 7.68 -10.84
C TYR A 221 -10.62 7.80 -11.67
N ARG A 222 -9.49 8.17 -11.06
CA ARG A 222 -8.19 8.26 -11.75
C ARG A 222 -7.72 6.93 -12.33
N CYS A 223 -8.19 5.79 -11.81
CA CYS A 223 -7.93 4.49 -12.42
C CYS A 223 -8.62 4.33 -13.80
N LEU A 224 -9.68 5.08 -14.08
CA LEU A 224 -10.38 5.04 -15.36
C LEU A 224 -9.77 6.00 -16.40
N GLU A 225 -9.08 7.06 -15.97
CA GLU A 225 -8.52 8.09 -16.87
C GLU A 225 -7.60 7.52 -17.96
N PRO A 226 -6.68 6.58 -17.68
CA PRO A 226 -5.85 5.95 -18.72
C PRO A 226 -6.64 5.16 -19.76
N LYS A 227 -7.92 4.85 -19.50
CA LYS A 227 -8.79 4.07 -20.40
C LYS A 227 -9.74 4.93 -21.21
N PHE A 228 -9.76 6.26 -21.02
CA PHE A 228 -10.71 7.15 -21.70
C PHE A 228 -10.63 7.09 -23.23
N THR A 229 -9.45 6.90 -23.80
CA THR A 229 -9.22 6.91 -25.26
C THR A 229 -9.51 5.55 -25.89
N TYR A 230 -9.51 4.47 -25.11
CA TYR A 230 -9.58 3.10 -25.60
C TYR A 230 -10.87 2.74 -26.35
N PRO A 231 -12.08 3.19 -25.94
CA PRO A 231 -13.29 2.99 -26.75
C PRO A 231 -13.17 3.59 -28.15
N CYS A 232 -12.60 4.79 -28.27
CA CYS A 232 -12.38 5.47 -29.54
C CYS A 232 -11.31 4.77 -30.38
N ILE A 233 -10.19 4.38 -29.75
CA ILE A 233 -9.12 3.63 -30.42
C ILE A 233 -9.63 2.30 -30.96
N LYS A 234 -10.49 1.59 -30.22
CA LYS A 234 -11.12 0.35 -30.70
C LYS A 234 -11.92 0.59 -31.98
N LYS A 235 -12.75 1.64 -32.02
CA LYS A 235 -13.52 2.05 -33.22
C LYS A 235 -12.58 2.42 -34.38
N LEU A 236 -11.51 3.16 -34.09
CA LEU A 236 -10.50 3.58 -35.07
C LEU A 236 -9.75 2.37 -35.67
N LYS A 237 -9.31 1.44 -34.83
CA LYS A 237 -8.63 0.20 -35.25
C LYS A 237 -9.50 -0.60 -36.20
N SER A 238 -10.79 -0.77 -35.89
CA SER A 238 -11.74 -1.46 -36.77
C SER A 238 -11.97 -0.72 -38.08
N SER A 239 -12.08 0.61 -38.04
CA SER A 239 -12.40 1.42 -39.23
C SER A 239 -11.22 1.55 -40.20
N LEU A 240 -10.00 1.62 -39.68
CA LEU A 240 -8.77 1.82 -40.45
C LEU A 240 -7.93 0.54 -40.60
N SER A 241 -8.40 -0.59 -40.07
CA SER A 241 -7.68 -1.88 -40.07
C SER A 241 -6.27 -1.78 -39.47
N LEU A 242 -6.12 -1.03 -38.37
CA LEU A 242 -4.83 -0.83 -37.72
C LEU A 242 -4.44 -2.05 -36.87
N SER A 243 -3.22 -2.56 -37.05
CA SER A 243 -2.68 -3.72 -36.31
C SER A 243 -1.92 -3.35 -35.04
N HIS A 244 -1.54 -2.08 -34.86
CA HIS A 244 -0.80 -1.61 -33.68
C HIS A 244 -1.61 -1.78 -32.38
N THR A 245 -0.89 -1.89 -31.25
CA THR A 245 -1.53 -1.94 -29.92
C THR A 245 -2.23 -0.62 -29.62
N SER A 246 -3.22 -0.65 -28.72
CA SER A 246 -3.96 0.55 -28.36
C SER A 246 -3.04 1.64 -27.79
N ASP A 247 -2.03 1.26 -27.00
CA ASP A 247 -1.06 2.20 -26.42
C ASP A 247 -0.22 2.93 -27.48
N ILE A 248 0.22 2.21 -28.52
CA ILE A 248 0.98 2.83 -29.61
C ILE A 248 0.12 3.87 -30.33
N ILE A 249 -1.15 3.54 -30.57
CA ILE A 249 -2.10 4.45 -31.22
C ILE A 249 -2.39 5.65 -30.33
N ASP A 250 -2.63 5.44 -29.03
CA ASP A 250 -2.92 6.51 -28.08
C ASP A 250 -1.78 7.52 -27.99
N ASN A 251 -0.55 7.04 -27.81
CA ASN A 251 0.65 7.88 -27.80
C ASN A 251 0.82 8.63 -29.12
N SER A 252 0.58 7.97 -30.26
CA SER A 252 0.66 8.64 -31.57
C SER A 252 -0.38 9.75 -31.74
N LEU A 253 -1.61 9.54 -31.27
CA LEU A 253 -2.67 10.56 -31.33
C LEU A 253 -2.30 11.78 -30.49
N TYR A 254 -1.70 11.57 -29.32
CA TYR A 254 -1.24 12.66 -28.47
C TYR A 254 -0.02 13.38 -29.07
N ASP A 255 1.03 12.64 -29.43
CA ASP A 255 2.32 13.22 -29.85
C ASP A 255 2.22 13.94 -31.20
N ILE A 256 1.42 13.42 -32.14
CA ILE A 256 1.31 13.98 -33.49
C ILE A 256 0.22 15.05 -33.56
N LEU A 257 -0.96 14.79 -32.97
CA LEU A 257 -2.14 15.63 -33.15
C LEU A 257 -2.46 16.51 -31.92
N GLY A 258 -1.78 16.29 -30.79
CA GLY A 258 -2.17 16.87 -29.50
C GLY A 258 -3.58 16.42 -29.06
N TRP A 259 -4.09 15.33 -29.63
CA TRP A 259 -5.49 14.95 -29.45
C TRP A 259 -5.71 14.35 -28.08
N ARG A 260 -6.79 14.79 -27.41
CA ARG A 260 -7.31 14.19 -26.18
C ARG A 260 -8.82 14.01 -26.31
N VAL A 261 -9.31 12.87 -25.82
CA VAL A 261 -10.75 12.60 -25.77
C VAL A 261 -11.43 13.53 -24.76
N LYS A 262 -12.67 13.94 -25.05
CA LYS A 262 -13.49 14.69 -24.08
C LYS A 262 -13.91 13.74 -22.95
N GLU A 263 -13.53 14.07 -21.71
CA GLU A 263 -13.74 13.21 -20.53
C GLU A 263 -15.19 12.76 -20.35
N GLU A 264 -16.17 13.67 -20.42
CA GLU A 264 -17.58 13.31 -20.25
C GLU A 264 -18.02 12.24 -21.27
N GLY A 265 -17.65 12.40 -22.54
CA GLY A 265 -17.97 11.45 -23.60
C GLY A 265 -17.26 10.11 -23.41
N ALA A 266 -15.99 10.14 -23.00
CA ALA A 266 -15.22 8.94 -22.69
C ALA A 266 -15.85 8.13 -21.54
N MET A 267 -16.31 8.81 -20.49
CA MET A 267 -17.00 8.18 -19.37
C MET A 267 -18.31 7.52 -19.80
N VAL A 268 -19.07 8.14 -20.69
CA VAL A 268 -20.28 7.52 -21.27
C VAL A 268 -19.90 6.25 -22.03
N ASP A 269 -18.96 6.35 -22.96
CA ASP A 269 -18.52 5.22 -23.79
C ASP A 269 -17.98 4.04 -22.95
N LEU A 270 -17.21 4.32 -21.89
CA LEU A 270 -16.69 3.31 -20.97
C LEU A 270 -17.80 2.59 -20.21
N PHE A 271 -18.74 3.33 -19.63
CA PHE A 271 -19.82 2.75 -18.83
C PHE A 271 -20.90 2.07 -19.70
N ASP A 272 -21.04 2.48 -20.96
CA ASP A 272 -21.92 1.83 -21.93
C ASP A 272 -21.41 0.45 -22.34
N CYS A 273 -20.13 0.14 -22.11
CA CYS A 273 -19.58 -1.19 -22.36
C CYS A 273 -19.75 -2.18 -21.18
N LEU A 274 -20.24 -1.71 -20.03
CA LEU A 274 -20.42 -2.56 -18.85
C LEU A 274 -21.54 -3.61 -19.04
N PRO A 275 -21.45 -4.77 -18.36
CA PRO A 275 -22.53 -5.75 -18.32
C PRO A 275 -23.85 -5.15 -17.82
N GLN A 276 -24.98 -5.64 -18.35
CA GLN A 276 -26.32 -5.14 -18.01
C GLN A 276 -26.63 -5.24 -16.51
N ILE A 277 -26.07 -6.25 -15.83
CA ILE A 277 -26.21 -6.42 -14.38
C ILE A 277 -25.63 -5.20 -13.64
N LEU A 278 -24.38 -4.82 -13.93
CA LEU A 278 -23.74 -3.65 -13.32
C LEU A 278 -24.47 -2.35 -13.67
N LYS A 279 -24.90 -2.18 -14.92
CA LYS A 279 -25.71 -1.02 -15.33
C LYS A 279 -26.99 -0.90 -14.50
N THR A 280 -27.64 -2.04 -14.22
CA THR A 280 -28.85 -2.08 -13.39
C THR A 280 -28.54 -1.75 -11.93
N GLU A 281 -27.42 -2.22 -11.38
CA GLU A 281 -26.97 -1.85 -10.03
C GLU A 281 -26.68 -0.35 -9.92
N PHE A 282 -25.99 0.24 -10.91
CA PHE A 282 -25.77 1.67 -10.99
C PHE A 282 -27.07 2.48 -11.09
N ALA A 283 -28.08 1.97 -11.79
CA ALA A 283 -29.39 2.61 -11.88
C ALA A 283 -30.13 2.64 -10.53
N ARG A 284 -29.95 1.61 -9.69
CA ARG A 284 -30.58 1.52 -8.36
C ARG A 284 -30.05 2.53 -7.34
N ILE A 285 -28.80 2.96 -7.48
CA ILE A 285 -28.18 3.94 -6.56
C ILE A 285 -28.29 5.39 -7.05
N LYS A 286 -29.05 5.61 -8.12
CA LYS A 286 -29.30 6.94 -8.72
C LYS A 286 -30.17 7.78 -7.77
N LYS A 287 -29.81 9.05 -7.57
CA LYS A 287 -30.72 10.05 -7.00
C LYS A 287 -31.57 10.71 -8.10
N ASP A 288 -32.74 11.22 -7.73
CA ASP A 288 -33.73 11.72 -8.69
C ASP A 288 -33.20 12.88 -9.56
N ASP A 289 -32.31 13.72 -9.02
CA ASP A 289 -31.71 14.88 -9.67
C ASP A 289 -30.48 14.55 -10.55
N GLU A 290 -30.03 13.30 -10.53
CA GLU A 290 -28.85 12.88 -11.28
C GLU A 290 -29.14 12.59 -12.75
N ALA A 291 -28.11 12.69 -13.59
CA ALA A 291 -28.21 12.31 -15.00
C ALA A 291 -28.58 10.82 -15.14
N ASP A 292 -29.46 10.50 -16.10
CA ASP A 292 -29.84 9.11 -16.41
C ASP A 292 -28.66 8.28 -16.92
N ILE A 293 -27.77 8.91 -17.69
CA ILE A 293 -26.59 8.26 -18.25
C ILE A 293 -25.52 8.14 -17.17
N ILE A 294 -25.13 6.91 -16.85
CA ILE A 294 -24.21 6.58 -15.74
C ILE A 294 -22.89 7.36 -15.88
N GLY A 295 -22.24 7.30 -17.04
CA GLY A 295 -20.97 7.99 -17.27
C GLY A 295 -21.04 9.50 -17.03
N LYS A 296 -22.13 10.15 -17.46
CA LYS A 296 -22.36 11.59 -17.21
C LYS A 296 -22.54 11.88 -15.72
N ARG A 297 -23.27 11.03 -15.00
CA ARG A 297 -23.48 11.16 -13.55
C ARG A 297 -22.16 11.07 -12.79
N ILE A 298 -21.34 10.04 -13.07
CA ILE A 298 -20.02 9.87 -12.42
C ILE A 298 -19.11 11.06 -12.73
N TYR A 299 -19.07 11.51 -13.99
CA TYR A 299 -18.31 12.69 -14.40
C TYR A 299 -18.78 13.97 -13.68
N LYS A 300 -20.09 14.21 -13.57
CA LYS A 300 -20.65 15.35 -12.84
C LYS A 300 -20.29 15.33 -11.35
N LEU A 301 -20.33 14.16 -10.72
CA LEU A 301 -19.91 13.99 -9.32
C LEU A 301 -18.43 14.33 -9.15
N ARG A 302 -17.56 13.81 -10.03
CA ARG A 302 -16.13 14.16 -10.06
C ARG A 302 -15.93 15.66 -10.17
N ASN A 303 -16.59 16.32 -11.12
CA ASN A 303 -16.49 17.77 -11.28
C ASN A 303 -17.00 18.55 -10.07
N SER A 304 -18.06 18.06 -9.42
CA SER A 304 -18.60 18.66 -8.19
C SER A 304 -17.60 18.62 -7.04
N ILE A 305 -16.83 17.53 -6.92
CA ILE A 305 -15.76 17.39 -5.94
C ILE A 305 -14.59 18.34 -6.26
N VAL A 306 -14.15 18.38 -7.53
CA VAL A 306 -12.97 19.17 -7.95
C VAL A 306 -13.23 20.67 -7.93
N HIS A 307 -14.41 21.12 -8.36
CA HIS A 307 -14.73 22.54 -8.48
C HIS A 307 -15.36 23.12 -7.21
N HIS A 308 -15.22 22.44 -6.06
CA HIS A 308 -15.73 22.86 -4.77
C HIS A 308 -17.21 23.27 -4.85
N TYR A 309 -18.10 22.28 -4.92
CA TYR A 309 -19.54 22.46 -4.72
C TYR A 309 -19.75 23.54 -3.66
N SER A 310 -20.35 24.67 -4.07
CA SER A 310 -20.49 25.96 -3.35
C SER A 310 -19.88 25.97 -1.95
N VAL A 311 -18.90 26.85 -1.68
CA VAL A 311 -18.13 27.04 -0.42
C VAL A 311 -18.89 26.79 0.92
N GLU A 312 -20.21 26.87 0.91
CA GLU A 312 -21.14 26.63 2.03
C GLU A 312 -21.57 25.16 2.26
N ASN A 313 -21.41 24.24 1.30
CA ASN A 313 -21.89 22.84 1.38
C ASN A 313 -20.73 21.84 1.33
N ASN A 314 -20.65 20.93 2.30
CA ASN A 314 -19.65 19.86 2.29
C ASN A 314 -20.08 18.74 1.31
N ILE A 315 -19.25 18.46 0.31
CA ILE A 315 -19.52 17.42 -0.71
C ILE A 315 -19.71 16.03 -0.11
N GLU A 316 -19.18 15.77 1.10
CA GLU A 316 -19.39 14.50 1.79
C GLU A 316 -20.87 14.30 2.17
N ASP A 317 -21.62 15.39 2.40
CA ASP A 317 -23.00 15.34 2.87
C ASP A 317 -24.02 15.11 1.73
N VAL A 318 -23.57 15.17 0.47
CA VAL A 318 -24.45 14.91 -0.69
C VAL A 318 -24.90 13.46 -0.76
N ARG A 319 -24.23 12.55 -0.03
CA ARG A 319 -24.52 11.12 0.07
C ARG A 319 -24.32 10.62 1.49
N THR A 320 -25.16 9.69 1.92
CA THR A 320 -24.92 8.97 3.17
C THR A 320 -23.66 8.10 3.06
N PRO A 321 -23.01 7.71 4.18
CA PRO A 321 -21.87 6.79 4.13
C PRO A 321 -22.16 5.49 3.37
N LEU A 322 -23.38 4.93 3.50
CA LEU A 322 -23.79 3.73 2.77
C LEU A 322 -23.94 3.98 1.26
N GLU A 323 -24.43 5.15 0.86
CA GLU A 323 -24.52 5.52 -0.56
C GLU A 323 -23.13 5.70 -1.18
N TRP A 324 -22.18 6.27 -0.43
CA TRP A 324 -20.78 6.36 -0.84
C TRP A 324 -20.15 4.98 -0.98
N ASP A 325 -20.26 4.15 0.05
CA ASP A 325 -19.73 2.78 0.06
C ASP A 325 -20.24 1.96 -1.14
N ASN A 326 -21.55 1.99 -1.40
CA ASN A 326 -22.16 1.34 -2.56
C ASN A 326 -21.61 1.88 -3.88
N LEU A 327 -21.44 3.20 -4.01
CA LEU A 327 -20.86 3.80 -5.20
C LEU A 327 -19.40 3.35 -5.42
N ILE A 328 -18.59 3.34 -4.35
CA ILE A 328 -17.21 2.86 -4.38
C ILE A 328 -17.15 1.40 -4.82
N CYS A 329 -17.98 0.53 -4.22
CA CYS A 329 -18.10 -0.88 -4.60
C CYS A 329 -18.38 -1.05 -6.10
N LEU A 330 -19.38 -0.32 -6.63
CA LEU A 330 -19.74 -0.41 -8.05
C LEU A 330 -18.66 0.14 -8.97
N MET A 331 -17.97 1.21 -8.57
CA MET A 331 -16.85 1.76 -9.33
C MET A 331 -15.67 0.79 -9.40
N LEU A 332 -15.35 0.09 -8.32
CA LEU A 332 -14.32 -0.96 -8.31
C LEU A 332 -14.69 -2.12 -9.25
N LYS A 333 -15.95 -2.59 -9.19
CA LYS A 333 -16.45 -3.61 -10.14
C LYS A 333 -16.38 -3.12 -11.59
N ALA A 334 -16.73 -1.86 -11.85
CA ALA A 334 -16.64 -1.28 -13.18
C ALA A 334 -15.20 -1.20 -13.70
N ILE A 335 -14.23 -0.84 -12.85
CA ILE A 335 -12.81 -0.85 -13.21
C ILE A 335 -12.38 -2.24 -13.67
N LYS A 336 -12.71 -3.28 -12.90
CA LYS A 336 -12.36 -4.67 -13.22
C LYS A 336 -12.87 -5.06 -14.61
N GLU A 337 -14.15 -4.79 -14.90
CA GLU A 337 -14.76 -5.08 -16.20
C GLU A 337 -14.14 -4.26 -17.34
N ILE A 338 -13.93 -2.95 -17.13
CA ILE A 338 -13.34 -2.06 -18.14
C ILE A 338 -11.92 -2.51 -18.49
N TYR A 339 -11.11 -2.85 -17.49
CA TYR A 339 -9.77 -3.35 -17.72
C TYR A 339 -9.78 -4.70 -18.42
N ALA A 340 -10.72 -5.60 -18.11
CA ALA A 340 -10.86 -6.87 -18.83
C ALA A 340 -11.22 -6.68 -20.32
N ILE A 341 -12.02 -5.66 -20.66
CA ILE A 341 -12.43 -5.36 -22.04
C ILE A 341 -11.28 -4.76 -22.88
N TYR A 342 -10.43 -3.95 -22.23
CA TYR A 342 -9.49 -3.05 -22.88
C TYR A 342 -8.01 -3.37 -22.59
N THR A 343 -7.71 -4.53 -22.01
CA THR A 343 -6.34 -5.07 -21.87
C THR A 343 -6.21 -6.31 -22.73
#